data_AF-A0AAU3C579-F1
#
_entry.id   AF-A0AAU3C579-F1
#
_cell.length_a   1.000
_cell.length_b   1.000
_cell.length_c   1.000
_cell.angle_alpha   90.00
_cell.angle_beta   90.00
_cell.angle_gamma   90.00
#
_symmetry.space_group_name_H-M   'P 1'
#
loop_
_entity.id
_entity.type
_entity.pdbx_description
1 polymer ?
#
loop_
_entity_poly.entity_id
_entity_poly.type
_entity_poly.pdbx_seq_one_letter_code
_entity_poly.pdbx_strand_id
1 'polypeptide(L)'
;MNRNTPARRRPGRRVAVAAGLVLALGLGVSTQVAAQAAAVPAPTKASAKASTALRSVSGFNGDVVTQVADFYGAYIDAKDDAAGPDTALAKALRAHYLAPAFAKRLEAWEKKNQVDGVLRAQNVPVQWTVSEGGNGLEVVVTLTFGGGESPTTTTRFVVKQEPTGHITDIRTTSIAPAATSAKTSAKTSAKASAAVRSVSGRTGDSVTQVADFYGAYVDAKDAPAGPDAALARALRAHYLTPAFAKRLEAWEKKNNVDGVLRAQNVPVDWTVSEGGNGLEVVVTLTFGGGESPTVRTNLVVGLEPVFGDVTGIRTTSAR
;
A
#
# COMPACT_ATOMS: atom_id res chain seq x y z
N MET A 1 -12.31 -46.22 -8.28
CA MET A 1 -12.71 -45.53 -7.03
C MET A 1 -11.48 -45.38 -6.14
N ASN A 2 -10.75 -44.26 -6.21
CA ASN A 2 -9.67 -43.95 -5.27
C ASN A 2 -9.94 -42.58 -4.66
N ARG A 3 -10.20 -42.56 -3.35
CA ARG A 3 -10.45 -41.37 -2.54
C ARG A 3 -9.11 -40.81 -2.07
N ASN A 4 -8.78 -39.57 -2.43
CA ASN A 4 -7.68 -38.82 -1.82
C ASN A 4 -8.24 -37.91 -0.73
N THR A 5 -7.87 -38.22 0.52
CA THR A 5 -8.18 -37.42 1.71
C THR A 5 -7.12 -36.30 1.87
N PRO A 6 -7.50 -35.06 2.21
CA PRO A 6 -6.54 -33.97 2.39
C PRO A 6 -5.80 -34.06 3.73
N ALA A 7 -4.48 -33.90 3.69
CA ALA A 7 -3.61 -33.88 4.86
C ALA A 7 -3.80 -32.59 5.68
N ARG A 8 -3.90 -32.76 7.00
CA ARG A 8 -4.15 -31.75 8.03
C ARG A 8 -2.90 -30.89 8.26
N ARG A 9 -3.05 -29.56 8.20
CA ARG A 9 -2.02 -28.56 8.57
C ARG A 9 -1.71 -28.62 10.08
N ARG A 10 -0.42 -28.51 10.44
CA ARG A 10 0.05 -28.28 11.83
C ARG A 10 0.35 -26.78 12.03
N PRO A 11 -0.16 -26.13 13.09
CA PRO A 11 0.24 -24.77 13.46
C PRO A 11 1.49 -24.80 14.34
N GLY A 12 2.55 -24.12 13.91
CA GLY A 12 3.75 -23.88 14.72
C GLY A 12 3.48 -22.77 15.74
N ARG A 13 3.33 -23.14 17.01
CA ARG A 13 3.29 -22.22 18.16
C ARG A 13 4.70 -21.71 18.46
N ARG A 14 4.89 -20.39 18.51
CA ARG A 14 6.01 -19.77 19.24
C ARG A 14 5.50 -19.37 20.62
N VAL A 15 6.03 -20.03 21.65
CA VAL A 15 5.79 -19.75 23.06
C VAL A 15 6.88 -18.78 23.52
N ALA A 16 6.51 -17.62 24.02
CA ALA A 16 7.39 -16.77 24.83
C ALA A 16 7.11 -17.07 26.31
N VAL A 17 8.12 -17.62 26.99
CA VAL A 17 8.13 -17.82 28.44
C VAL A 17 8.70 -16.54 29.06
N ALA A 18 7.91 -15.83 29.85
CA ALA A 18 8.40 -14.79 30.74
C ALA A 18 8.32 -15.30 32.18
N ALA A 19 9.49 -15.52 32.78
CA ALA A 19 9.66 -15.79 34.20
C ALA A 19 9.52 -14.48 34.99
N GLY A 20 9.02 -14.61 36.23
CA GLY A 20 8.39 -13.53 36.97
C GLY A 20 9.27 -12.66 37.86
N LEU A 21 8.62 -11.75 38.57
CA LEU A 21 8.99 -11.36 39.93
C LEU A 21 7.75 -10.82 40.67
N VAL A 22 7.57 -11.28 41.91
CA VAL A 22 6.49 -10.95 42.84
C VAL A 22 7.02 -9.99 43.91
N LEU A 23 6.26 -8.96 44.27
CA LEU A 23 6.25 -8.28 45.58
C LEU A 23 4.84 -7.69 45.77
N ALA A 24 3.97 -8.28 46.60
CA ALA A 24 3.85 -8.17 48.06
C ALA A 24 3.04 -6.94 48.55
N LEU A 25 1.78 -7.23 48.92
CA LEU A 25 0.92 -6.73 50.02
C LEU A 25 1.04 -5.29 50.55
N GLY A 26 -0.13 -4.63 50.68
CA GLY A 26 -0.34 -3.48 51.56
C GLY A 26 -1.81 -3.08 51.67
N LEU A 27 -2.53 -3.67 52.63
CA LEU A 27 -3.87 -3.28 53.07
C LEU A 27 -3.82 -1.93 53.81
N GLY A 28 -4.75 -1.04 53.50
CA GLY A 28 -4.94 0.23 54.24
C GLY A 28 -6.35 0.76 54.06
N VAL A 29 -7.24 0.40 54.99
CA VAL A 29 -8.56 1.01 55.18
C VAL A 29 -8.36 2.36 55.87
N SER A 30 -8.99 3.42 55.36
CA SER A 30 -9.25 4.64 56.14
C SER A 30 -10.54 5.31 55.63
N THR A 31 -11.55 5.24 56.47
CA THR A 31 -12.79 6.01 56.41
C THR A 31 -12.52 7.48 56.73
N GLN A 32 -12.80 8.40 55.81
CA GLN A 32 -13.12 9.79 56.15
C GLN A 32 -14.29 10.30 55.30
N VAL A 33 -15.39 10.57 56.01
CA VAL A 33 -16.50 11.42 55.60
C VAL A 33 -16.15 12.84 56.04
N ALA A 34 -16.19 13.82 55.12
CA ALA A 34 -16.69 15.17 55.39
C ALA A 34 -16.71 16.05 54.12
N ALA A 35 -17.84 16.76 53.98
CA ALA A 35 -18.03 18.07 53.39
C ALA A 35 -17.90 18.23 51.86
N GLN A 36 -19.07 18.22 51.21
CA GLN A 36 -19.34 18.99 49.99
C GLN A 36 -19.10 20.48 50.25
N ALA A 37 -18.14 21.05 49.53
CA ALA A 37 -18.11 22.47 49.20
C ALA A 37 -18.03 22.58 47.68
N ALA A 38 -19.08 23.16 47.10
CA ALA A 38 -19.18 23.41 45.67
C ALA A 38 -18.06 24.36 45.22
N ALA A 39 -17.07 23.82 44.50
CA ALA A 39 -16.14 24.59 43.71
C ALA A 39 -16.36 24.21 42.24
N VAL A 40 -16.89 25.17 41.48
CA VAL A 40 -17.06 25.09 40.03
C VAL A 40 -15.71 24.75 39.40
N PRO A 41 -15.54 23.62 38.68
CA PRO A 41 -14.33 23.40 37.92
C PRO A 41 -14.34 24.40 36.75
N ALA A 42 -13.37 25.31 36.75
CA ALA A 42 -12.98 26.03 35.54
C ALA A 42 -12.78 25.00 34.41
N PRO A 43 -13.09 25.33 33.14
CA PRO A 43 -12.94 24.39 32.05
C PRO A 43 -11.47 24.02 31.94
N THR A 44 -11.10 22.85 32.47
CA THR A 44 -9.87 22.17 32.12
C THR A 44 -9.94 22.03 30.61
N LYS A 45 -9.10 22.77 29.90
CA LYS A 45 -8.77 22.50 28.51
C LYS A 45 -8.37 21.04 28.48
N ALA A 46 -9.33 20.17 28.11
CA ALA A 46 -9.01 18.82 27.71
C ALA A 46 -7.94 19.01 26.65
N SER A 47 -6.74 18.55 26.94
CA SER A 47 -5.73 18.37 25.92
C SER A 47 -6.40 17.49 24.87
N ALA A 48 -6.91 18.12 23.82
CA ALA A 48 -7.30 17.44 22.61
C ALA A 48 -6.03 16.71 22.20
N LYS A 49 -5.99 15.41 22.53
CA LYS A 49 -5.02 14.49 21.97
C LYS A 49 -5.13 14.75 20.48
N ALA A 50 -4.10 15.32 19.88
CA ALA A 50 -4.07 15.59 18.46
C ALA A 50 -4.52 14.30 17.79
N SER A 51 -5.71 14.29 17.17
CA SER A 51 -6.11 13.19 16.32
C SER A 51 -5.00 13.10 15.29
N THR A 52 -4.17 12.06 15.39
CA THR A 52 -3.30 11.66 14.29
C THR A 52 -4.23 11.60 13.08
N ALA A 53 -3.98 12.45 12.08
CA ALA A 53 -4.79 12.42 10.87
C ALA A 53 -4.78 10.99 10.35
N LEU A 54 -5.97 10.42 10.11
CA LEU A 54 -6.10 9.07 9.57
C LEU A 54 -5.23 8.97 8.33
N ARG A 55 -4.44 7.91 8.23
CA ARG A 55 -3.56 7.72 7.08
C ARG A 55 -4.39 7.55 5.81
N SER A 56 -3.98 8.20 4.73
CA SER A 56 -4.59 8.07 3.41
C SER A 56 -3.55 8.04 2.29
N VAL A 57 -3.84 7.29 1.23
CA VAL A 57 -3.09 7.25 -0.03
C VAL A 57 -4.08 7.52 -1.16
N SER A 58 -3.73 8.42 -2.08
CA SER A 58 -4.60 8.83 -3.19
C SER A 58 -3.85 8.76 -4.50
N GLY A 59 -4.55 8.34 -5.55
CA GLY A 59 -4.05 8.28 -6.91
C GLY A 59 -5.05 8.84 -7.91
N PHE A 60 -4.53 9.27 -9.06
CA PHE A 60 -5.30 9.71 -10.22
C PHE A 60 -4.80 8.99 -11.46
N ASN A 61 -5.72 8.54 -12.31
CA ASN A 61 -5.39 7.86 -13.54
C ASN A 61 -4.76 8.82 -14.56
N GLY A 62 -3.64 8.42 -15.16
CA GLY A 62 -2.84 9.27 -16.07
C GLY A 62 -1.82 10.16 -15.37
N ASP A 63 -1.75 10.15 -14.03
CA ASP A 63 -0.65 10.78 -13.28
C ASP A 63 0.59 9.86 -13.26
N VAL A 64 1.71 10.37 -13.76
CA VAL A 64 3.00 9.65 -13.86
C VAL A 64 3.50 9.20 -12.48
N VAL A 65 3.31 10.02 -11.44
CA VAL A 65 3.69 9.64 -10.06
C VAL A 65 2.83 8.50 -9.55
N THR A 66 1.51 8.58 -9.76
CA THR A 66 0.56 7.52 -9.38
C THR A 66 0.87 6.21 -10.08
N GLN A 67 1.02 6.21 -11.40
CA GLN A 67 1.26 4.98 -12.17
C GLN A 67 2.56 4.27 -11.75
N VAL A 68 3.63 5.04 -11.47
CA VAL A 68 4.87 4.43 -10.97
C VAL A 68 4.73 3.96 -9.52
N ALA A 69 3.97 4.67 -8.68
CA ALA A 69 3.66 4.21 -7.32
C ALA A 69 2.87 2.90 -7.33
N ASP A 70 1.86 2.79 -8.19
CA ASP A 70 1.00 1.61 -8.34
C ASP A 70 1.82 0.41 -8.81
N PHE A 71 2.73 0.61 -9.78
CA PHE A 71 3.68 -0.42 -10.20
C PHE A 71 4.62 -0.86 -9.07
N TYR A 72 5.33 0.08 -8.42
CA TYR A 72 6.33 -0.28 -7.41
C TYR A 72 5.68 -0.88 -6.16
N GLY A 73 4.56 -0.34 -5.69
CA GLY A 73 3.80 -0.86 -4.57
C GLY A 73 3.40 -2.31 -4.81
N ALA A 74 2.67 -2.56 -5.92
CA ALA A 74 2.23 -3.92 -6.24
C ALA A 74 3.38 -4.88 -6.56
N TYR A 75 4.49 -4.39 -7.13
CA TYR A 75 5.67 -5.21 -7.38
C TYR A 75 6.40 -5.59 -6.09
N ILE A 76 6.45 -4.68 -5.12
CA ILE A 76 7.04 -4.92 -3.80
C ILE A 76 6.17 -5.93 -3.04
N ASP A 77 4.85 -5.77 -3.04
CA ASP A 77 3.93 -6.73 -2.41
C ASP A 77 4.06 -8.13 -3.04
N ALA A 78 4.13 -8.23 -4.37
CA ALA A 78 4.38 -9.49 -5.07
C ALA A 78 5.72 -10.14 -4.67
N LYS A 79 6.70 -9.38 -4.20
CA LYS A 79 8.02 -9.88 -3.79
C LYS A 79 8.11 -10.18 -2.30
N ASP A 80 7.34 -9.49 -1.46
CA ASP A 80 7.31 -9.63 0.00
C ASP A 80 6.22 -10.59 0.51
N ASP A 81 5.55 -11.32 -0.39
CA ASP A 81 4.45 -12.22 -0.03
C ASP A 81 4.84 -13.26 1.03
N ALA A 82 3.95 -13.47 2.00
CA ALA A 82 4.19 -14.35 3.14
C ALA A 82 4.35 -15.83 2.76
N ALA A 83 3.77 -16.28 1.64
CA ALA A 83 3.95 -17.62 1.09
C ALA A 83 5.21 -17.73 0.21
N GLY A 84 5.92 -16.62 0.00
CA GLY A 84 7.05 -16.46 -0.89
C GLY A 84 6.66 -15.73 -2.18
N PRO A 85 7.63 -15.22 -2.96
CA PRO A 85 7.36 -14.29 -4.05
C PRO A 85 6.33 -14.80 -5.07
N ASP A 86 5.30 -14.00 -5.35
CA ASP A 86 4.34 -14.24 -6.42
C ASP A 86 4.96 -13.89 -7.78
N THR A 87 5.65 -14.88 -8.34
CA THR A 87 6.30 -14.76 -9.64
C THR A 87 5.32 -14.51 -10.80
N ALA A 88 4.05 -14.93 -10.66
CA ALA A 88 3.04 -14.73 -11.70
C ALA A 88 2.58 -13.27 -11.72
N LEU A 89 2.28 -12.69 -10.55
CA LEU A 89 1.96 -11.27 -10.44
C LEU A 89 3.15 -10.40 -10.83
N ALA A 90 4.35 -10.68 -10.32
CA ALA A 90 5.55 -9.93 -10.67
C ALA A 90 5.83 -9.94 -12.20
N LYS A 91 5.57 -11.06 -12.88
CA LYS A 91 5.67 -11.15 -14.34
C LYS A 91 4.59 -10.34 -15.05
N ALA A 92 3.35 -10.41 -14.59
CA ALA A 92 2.24 -9.65 -15.19
C ALA A 92 2.47 -8.13 -15.05
N LEU A 93 2.89 -7.66 -13.87
CA LEU A 93 3.26 -6.27 -13.62
C LEU A 93 4.36 -5.81 -14.57
N ARG A 94 5.44 -6.58 -14.72
CA ARG A 94 6.54 -6.22 -15.63
C ARG A 94 6.10 -6.18 -17.09
N ALA A 95 5.22 -7.09 -17.52
CA ALA A 95 4.70 -7.10 -18.87
C ALA A 95 3.78 -5.89 -19.16
N HIS A 96 3.05 -5.43 -18.16
CA HIS A 96 2.14 -4.29 -18.26
C HIS A 96 2.88 -2.96 -18.26
N TYR A 97 3.72 -2.72 -17.25
CA TYR A 97 4.30 -1.40 -16.98
C TYR A 97 5.60 -1.14 -17.71
N LEU A 98 6.37 -2.17 -18.10
CA LEU A 98 7.66 -1.96 -18.77
C LEU A 98 7.49 -1.92 -20.28
N ALA A 99 8.17 -0.97 -20.93
CA ALA A 99 8.26 -0.99 -22.38
C ALA A 99 8.97 -2.30 -22.83
N PRO A 100 8.49 -3.02 -23.87
CA PRO A 100 9.05 -4.31 -24.25
C PRO A 100 10.56 -4.30 -24.53
N ALA A 101 11.06 -3.20 -25.13
CA ALA A 101 12.49 -3.02 -25.37
C ALA A 101 13.29 -2.83 -24.07
N PHE A 102 12.70 -2.14 -23.07
CA PHE A 102 13.32 -1.99 -21.76
C PHE A 102 13.29 -3.30 -20.97
N ALA A 103 12.17 -4.03 -20.97
CA ALA A 103 12.07 -5.34 -20.31
C ALA A 103 13.19 -6.29 -20.77
N LYS A 104 13.45 -6.38 -22.08
CA LYS A 104 14.56 -7.18 -22.64
C LYS A 104 15.94 -6.73 -22.15
N ARG A 105 16.20 -5.42 -22.13
CA ARG A 105 17.46 -4.86 -21.59
C ARG A 105 17.60 -5.14 -20.10
N LEU A 106 16.50 -5.06 -19.36
CA LEU A 106 16.46 -5.28 -17.92
C LEU A 106 16.77 -6.75 -17.60
N GLU A 107 16.17 -7.71 -18.31
CA GLU A 107 16.49 -9.14 -18.16
C GLU A 107 17.96 -9.46 -18.46
N ALA A 108 18.53 -8.86 -19.51
CA ALA A 108 19.94 -9.04 -19.83
C ALA A 108 20.85 -8.47 -18.73
N TRP A 109 20.47 -7.33 -18.15
CA TRP A 109 21.15 -6.73 -17.02
C TRP A 109 21.02 -7.62 -15.76
N GLU A 110 19.84 -8.15 -15.45
CA GLU A 110 19.61 -9.03 -14.30
C GLU A 110 20.43 -10.31 -14.39
N LYS A 111 20.50 -10.92 -15.57
CA LYS A 111 21.37 -12.10 -15.82
C LYS A 111 22.84 -11.79 -15.56
N LYS A 112 23.30 -10.58 -15.87
CA LYS A 112 24.68 -10.16 -15.64
C LYS A 112 24.96 -9.83 -14.16
N ASN A 113 24.02 -9.18 -13.49
CA ASN A 113 24.25 -8.61 -12.16
C ASN A 113 23.71 -9.47 -11.02
N GLN A 114 22.88 -10.48 -11.31
CA GLN A 114 22.31 -11.42 -10.34
C GLN A 114 21.54 -10.72 -9.21
N VAL A 115 20.87 -9.61 -9.54
CA VAL A 115 19.99 -8.86 -8.63
C VAL A 115 18.71 -8.48 -9.36
N ASP A 116 17.65 -8.14 -8.63
CA ASP A 116 16.41 -7.67 -9.23
C ASP A 116 16.64 -6.30 -9.89
N GLY A 117 16.30 -6.19 -11.18
CA GLY A 117 16.55 -4.99 -11.98
C GLY A 117 15.57 -3.85 -11.72
N VAL A 118 14.36 -4.15 -11.22
CA VAL A 118 13.37 -3.14 -10.84
C VAL A 118 13.76 -2.54 -9.50
N LEU A 119 14.09 -3.38 -8.51
CA LEU A 119 14.47 -2.93 -7.17
C LEU A 119 15.94 -2.47 -7.09
N ARG A 120 16.77 -2.86 -8.06
CA ARG A 120 18.23 -2.70 -8.06
C ARG A 120 18.89 -3.28 -6.80
N ALA A 121 18.31 -4.36 -6.27
CA ALA A 121 18.70 -4.97 -5.00
C ALA A 121 18.38 -6.48 -5.00
N GLN A 122 18.94 -7.21 -4.03
CA GLN A 122 18.62 -8.64 -3.82
C GLN A 122 17.45 -8.84 -2.85
N ASN A 123 17.28 -7.92 -1.90
CA ASN A 123 16.21 -7.92 -0.91
C ASN A 123 15.06 -7.02 -1.34
N VAL A 124 13.94 -7.17 -0.63
CA VAL A 124 12.72 -6.38 -0.82
C VAL A 124 12.76 -5.17 0.12
N PRO A 125 12.39 -3.96 -0.34
CA PRO A 125 12.33 -2.79 0.53
C PRO A 125 11.16 -2.87 1.50
N VAL A 126 11.32 -2.30 2.69
CA VAL A 126 10.25 -2.19 3.70
C VAL A 126 9.44 -0.91 3.54
N GLN A 127 9.99 0.10 2.87
CA GLN A 127 9.33 1.36 2.59
C GLN A 127 9.76 1.88 1.23
N TRP A 128 8.85 2.59 0.57
CA TRP A 128 9.10 3.20 -0.71
C TRP A 128 8.42 4.57 -0.81
N THR A 129 9.01 5.45 -1.60
CA THR A 129 8.46 6.76 -1.94
C THR A 129 8.69 7.01 -3.43
N VAL A 130 7.64 7.40 -4.13
CA VAL A 130 7.69 7.92 -5.50
C VAL A 130 7.37 9.41 -5.45
N SER A 131 8.21 10.24 -6.06
CA SER A 131 7.99 11.68 -6.14
C SER A 131 8.20 12.18 -7.56
N GLU A 132 7.53 13.27 -7.90
CA GLU A 132 7.71 13.96 -9.17
C GLU A 132 9.19 14.29 -9.44
N GLY A 133 9.63 14.07 -10.67
CA GLY A 133 10.98 14.41 -11.14
C GLY A 133 11.03 15.72 -11.90
N GLY A 134 12.12 15.96 -12.64
CA GLY A 134 12.42 17.28 -13.19
C GLY A 134 11.72 17.67 -14.50
N ASN A 135 11.13 16.72 -15.22
CA ASN A 135 10.65 16.95 -16.60
C ASN A 135 9.29 16.28 -16.93
N GLY A 136 8.45 16.02 -15.92
CA GLY A 136 7.07 15.51 -16.09
C GLY A 136 6.93 14.05 -16.53
N LEU A 137 7.96 13.45 -17.15
CA LEU A 137 8.03 12.03 -17.53
C LEU A 137 9.11 11.26 -16.76
N GLU A 138 9.82 11.96 -15.87
CA GLU A 138 10.73 11.35 -14.91
C GLU A 138 10.11 11.46 -13.53
N VAL A 139 10.21 10.37 -12.78
CA VAL A 139 9.91 10.33 -11.35
C VAL A 139 11.11 9.80 -10.61
N VAL A 140 11.21 10.20 -9.35
CA VAL A 140 12.24 9.74 -8.44
C VAL A 140 11.61 8.69 -7.54
N VAL A 141 12.22 7.51 -7.50
CA VAL A 141 11.82 6.45 -6.57
C VAL A 141 12.93 6.26 -5.55
N THR A 142 12.51 6.20 -4.29
CA THR A 142 13.37 5.99 -3.13
C THR A 142 12.91 4.73 -2.43
N LEU A 143 13.77 3.71 -2.38
CA LEU A 143 13.52 2.43 -1.72
C LEU A 143 14.34 2.34 -0.45
N THR A 144 13.70 1.97 0.66
CA THR A 144 14.36 1.79 1.95
C THR A 144 14.30 0.33 2.36
N PHE A 145 15.46 -0.22 2.70
CA PHE A 145 15.69 -1.61 3.03
C PHE A 145 16.13 -1.76 4.50
N GLY A 146 15.86 -2.91 5.11
CA GLY A 146 16.22 -3.18 6.51
C GLY A 146 15.23 -2.58 7.50
N GLY A 147 15.71 -2.26 8.71
CA GLY A 147 14.87 -1.77 9.80
C GLY A 147 14.77 -2.71 11.00
N GLY A 148 14.21 -2.21 12.10
CA GLY A 148 14.27 -2.89 13.40
C GLY A 148 15.70 -2.89 13.93
N GLU A 149 16.25 -4.09 14.14
CA GLU A 149 17.65 -4.28 14.59
C GLU A 149 18.65 -4.30 13.43
N SER A 150 18.18 -4.38 12.17
CA SER A 150 19.03 -4.39 10.98
C SER A 150 19.33 -2.97 10.48
N PRO A 151 20.52 -2.71 9.92
CA PRO A 151 20.86 -1.39 9.38
C PRO A 151 19.90 -0.99 8.26
N THR A 152 19.42 0.24 8.33
CA THR A 152 18.58 0.83 7.29
C THR A 152 19.46 1.36 6.16
N THR A 153 19.16 0.98 4.92
CA THR A 153 19.82 1.52 3.71
C THR A 153 18.78 2.04 2.75
N THR A 154 19.09 3.12 2.03
CA THR A 154 18.20 3.71 1.05
C THR A 154 18.86 3.75 -0.31
N THR A 155 18.13 3.33 -1.34
CA THR A 155 18.53 3.43 -2.75
C THR A 155 17.60 4.40 -3.45
N ARG A 156 18.17 5.30 -4.24
CA ARG A 156 17.42 6.28 -5.02
C ARG A 156 17.69 6.09 -6.52
N PHE A 157 16.64 6.12 -7.32
CA PHE A 157 16.73 6.04 -8.77
C PHE A 157 15.71 6.94 -9.47
N VAL A 158 16.05 7.31 -10.70
CA VAL A 158 15.16 8.01 -11.62
C VAL A 158 14.53 6.98 -12.54
N VAL A 159 13.21 6.96 -12.58
CA VAL A 159 12.40 6.15 -13.49
C VAL A 159 11.89 7.06 -14.59
N LYS A 160 12.10 6.65 -15.84
CA LYS A 160 11.63 7.39 -17.01
C LYS A 160 10.48 6.66 -17.68
N GLN A 161 9.42 7.38 -17.99
CA GLN A 161 8.28 6.90 -18.76
C GLN A 161 8.25 7.48 -20.19
N GLU A 162 7.60 6.77 -21.09
CA GLU A 162 7.12 7.32 -22.37
C GLU A 162 5.70 7.90 -22.20
N PRO A 163 5.22 8.76 -23.13
CA PRO A 163 3.89 9.37 -23.02
C PRO A 163 2.72 8.38 -22.91
N THR A 164 2.93 7.14 -23.35
CA THR A 164 2.01 6.00 -23.22
C THR A 164 2.02 5.35 -21.83
N GLY A 165 2.82 5.86 -20.89
CA GLY A 165 2.90 5.41 -19.49
C GLY A 165 3.92 4.30 -19.22
N HIS A 166 4.45 3.65 -20.26
CA HIS A 166 5.40 2.56 -20.04
C HIS A 166 6.75 3.07 -19.52
N ILE A 167 7.34 2.33 -18.59
CA ILE A 167 8.68 2.59 -18.07
C ILE A 167 9.71 2.17 -19.14
N THR A 168 10.55 3.13 -19.54
CA THR A 168 11.58 2.94 -20.57
C THR A 168 12.99 2.88 -19.99
N ASP A 169 13.19 3.36 -18.75
CA ASP A 169 14.49 3.33 -18.09
C ASP A 169 14.39 3.44 -16.57
N ILE A 170 15.34 2.81 -15.86
CA ILE A 170 15.52 2.91 -14.41
C ILE A 170 17.01 3.16 -14.16
N ARG A 171 17.36 4.37 -13.72
CA ARG A 171 18.75 4.80 -13.51
C ARG A 171 19.01 5.08 -12.05
N THR A 172 19.98 4.37 -11.47
CA THR A 172 20.46 4.71 -10.12
C THR A 172 21.04 6.11 -10.12
N THR A 173 20.51 6.98 -9.26
CA THR A 173 21.18 8.24 -8.96
C THR A 173 22.31 7.89 -8.03
N SER A 174 23.55 7.99 -8.50
CA SER A 174 24.72 7.74 -7.64
C SER A 174 24.73 8.77 -6.52
N ILE A 175 24.13 8.40 -5.38
CA ILE A 175 24.33 9.03 -4.09
C ILE A 175 24.57 7.86 -3.15
N ALA A 176 25.84 7.70 -2.77
CA ALA A 176 26.29 6.72 -1.80
C ALA A 176 25.44 6.79 -0.51
N PRO A 177 25.33 5.70 0.28
CA PRO A 177 24.56 5.72 1.51
C PRO A 177 25.16 6.78 2.44
N ALA A 178 24.38 7.81 2.76
CA ALA A 178 24.76 8.80 3.75
C ALA A 178 24.71 8.13 5.13
N ALA A 179 25.87 7.63 5.56
CA ALA A 179 26.11 7.34 6.96
C ALA A 179 25.96 8.63 7.78
N THR A 180 25.20 8.50 8.87
CA THR A 180 25.17 9.31 10.09
C THR A 180 26.06 10.56 10.14
N SER A 181 25.45 11.74 10.32
CA SER A 181 25.98 12.78 11.22
C SER A 181 24.92 13.81 11.60
N ALA A 182 25.05 14.25 12.84
CA ALA A 182 24.08 14.94 13.64
C ALA A 182 23.99 16.46 13.37
N LYS A 183 22.83 17.02 13.73
CA LYS A 183 22.64 18.29 14.43
C LYS A 183 23.40 19.51 13.87
N THR A 184 22.74 20.28 13.02
CA THR A 184 22.91 21.75 13.05
C THR A 184 21.61 22.42 12.64
N SER A 185 21.00 23.11 13.60
CA SER A 185 19.91 24.05 13.37
C SER A 185 20.44 25.23 12.57
N ALA A 186 19.97 25.40 11.34
CA ALA A 186 20.05 26.65 10.61
C ALA A 186 18.65 27.02 10.14
N LYS A 187 18.11 28.02 10.82
CA LYS A 187 16.86 28.70 10.54
C LYS A 187 17.01 29.47 9.23
N THR A 188 16.63 28.85 8.11
CA THR A 188 16.33 29.56 6.86
C THR A 188 14.84 29.52 6.66
N SER A 189 14.24 30.70 6.69
CA SER A 189 12.84 30.98 6.38
C SER A 189 12.51 30.47 4.98
N ALA A 190 11.96 29.27 4.90
CA ALA A 190 11.45 28.67 3.68
C ALA A 190 10.15 29.39 3.29
N LYS A 191 10.23 30.17 2.22
CA LYS A 191 9.08 30.45 1.35
C LYS A 191 8.50 29.09 0.95
N ALA A 192 7.23 28.84 1.25
CA ALA A 192 6.54 27.59 0.92
C ALA A 192 6.67 27.30 -0.57
N SER A 193 7.65 26.46 -0.92
CA SER A 193 7.70 25.78 -2.21
C SER A 193 6.51 24.84 -2.23
N ALA A 194 5.70 24.86 -3.29
CA ALA A 194 4.63 23.89 -3.47
C ALA A 194 5.21 22.49 -3.22
N ALA A 195 4.65 21.74 -2.28
CA ALA A 195 5.18 20.42 -1.95
C ALA A 195 5.17 19.58 -3.23
N VAL A 196 6.35 19.11 -3.66
CA VAL A 196 6.51 18.22 -4.80
C VAL A 196 5.59 17.02 -4.59
N ARG A 197 4.78 16.67 -5.60
CA ARG A 197 3.83 15.56 -5.48
C ARG A 197 4.59 14.27 -5.19
N SER A 198 4.12 13.52 -4.18
CA SER A 198 4.71 12.24 -3.80
C SER A 198 3.68 11.27 -3.25
N VAL A 199 3.93 9.99 -3.45
CA VAL A 199 3.18 8.84 -2.93
C VAL A 199 4.16 7.93 -2.20
N SER A 200 3.79 7.43 -1.02
CA SER A 200 4.67 6.59 -0.21
C SER A 200 3.93 5.41 0.39
N GLY A 201 4.62 4.28 0.48
CA GLY A 201 4.11 3.06 1.06
C GLY A 201 5.09 2.36 1.99
N ARG A 202 4.56 1.39 2.72
CA ARG A 202 5.28 0.52 3.65
C ARG A 202 4.74 -0.89 3.54
N THR A 203 5.61 -1.89 3.52
CA THR A 203 5.18 -3.30 3.52
C THR A 203 4.48 -3.67 4.83
N GLY A 204 3.45 -4.50 4.73
CA GLY A 204 2.61 -4.89 5.87
C GLY A 204 1.68 -3.78 6.39
N ASP A 205 1.63 -2.61 5.76
CA ASP A 205 0.63 -1.58 6.05
C ASP A 205 -0.63 -1.81 5.20
N SER A 206 -1.76 -2.03 5.86
CA SER A 206 -3.04 -2.33 5.21
C SER A 206 -3.55 -1.25 4.26
N VAL A 207 -3.32 0.03 4.56
CA VAL A 207 -3.73 1.12 3.66
C VAL A 207 -2.85 1.13 2.42
N THR A 208 -1.56 0.85 2.57
CA THR A 208 -0.66 0.71 1.41
C THR A 208 -1.03 -0.49 0.57
N GLN A 209 -1.19 -1.68 1.16
CA GLN A 209 -1.52 -2.89 0.40
C GLN A 209 -2.83 -2.74 -0.39
N VAL A 210 -3.85 -2.11 0.19
CA VAL A 210 -5.12 -1.83 -0.50
C VAL A 210 -4.94 -0.75 -1.58
N ALA A 211 -4.12 0.27 -1.36
CA ALA A 211 -3.80 1.27 -2.37
C ALA A 211 -3.04 0.66 -3.57
N ASP A 212 -2.04 -0.18 -3.30
CA ASP A 212 -1.23 -0.86 -4.29
C ASP A 212 -2.08 -1.83 -5.12
N PHE A 213 -3.03 -2.53 -4.49
CA PHE A 213 -4.04 -3.32 -5.20
C PHE A 213 -4.94 -2.46 -6.09
N TYR A 214 -5.61 -1.45 -5.53
CA TYR A 214 -6.60 -0.67 -6.27
C TYR A 214 -5.97 0.17 -7.39
N GLY A 215 -4.82 0.79 -7.15
CA GLY A 215 -4.08 1.54 -8.15
C GLY A 215 -3.69 0.67 -9.34
N ALA A 216 -2.98 -0.44 -9.09
CA ALA A 216 -2.59 -1.36 -10.17
C ALA A 216 -3.80 -2.02 -10.86
N TYR A 217 -4.90 -2.22 -10.13
CA TYR A 217 -6.13 -2.77 -10.70
C TYR A 217 -6.84 -1.77 -11.61
N VAL A 218 -6.84 -0.48 -11.26
CA VAL A 218 -7.36 0.61 -12.09
C VAL A 218 -6.53 0.76 -13.36
N ASP A 219 -5.21 0.78 -13.24
CA ASP A 219 -4.28 0.81 -14.39
C ASP A 219 -4.52 -0.38 -15.33
N ALA A 220 -4.65 -1.58 -14.79
CA ALA A 220 -4.95 -2.78 -15.57
C ALA A 220 -6.28 -2.66 -16.34
N LYS A 221 -7.25 -1.92 -15.83
CA LYS A 221 -8.57 -1.77 -16.45
C LYS A 221 -8.63 -0.65 -17.48
N ASP A 222 -7.81 0.38 -17.33
CA ASP A 222 -7.81 1.56 -18.19
C ASP A 222 -6.56 1.66 -19.09
N ALA A 223 -5.85 0.56 -19.28
CA ALA A 223 -4.62 0.56 -20.06
C ALA A 223 -4.87 1.11 -21.49
N PRO A 224 -3.92 1.87 -22.07
CA PRO A 224 -4.11 2.50 -23.39
C PRO A 224 -4.43 1.51 -24.52
N ALA A 225 -3.95 0.27 -24.41
CA ALA A 225 -4.21 -0.81 -25.37
C ALA A 225 -5.52 -1.58 -25.10
N GLY A 226 -6.32 -1.12 -24.13
CA GLY A 226 -7.49 -1.80 -23.58
C GLY A 226 -7.17 -2.63 -22.32
N PRO A 227 -8.20 -3.15 -21.63
CA PRO A 227 -8.03 -3.81 -20.33
C PRO A 227 -7.06 -5.00 -20.38
N ASP A 228 -6.07 -5.00 -19.49
CA ASP A 228 -5.16 -6.11 -19.25
C ASP A 228 -5.81 -7.15 -18.33
N ALA A 229 -6.54 -8.08 -18.94
CA ALA A 229 -7.20 -9.16 -18.22
C ALA A 229 -6.23 -10.10 -17.49
N ALA A 230 -4.97 -10.21 -17.95
CA ALA A 230 -3.99 -11.08 -17.33
C ALA A 230 -3.48 -10.46 -16.02
N LEU A 231 -3.14 -9.16 -16.04
CA LEU A 231 -2.76 -8.43 -14.83
C LEU A 231 -3.92 -8.35 -13.85
N ALA A 232 -5.13 -7.99 -14.31
CA ALA A 232 -6.30 -7.91 -13.44
C ALA A 232 -6.60 -9.25 -12.73
N ARG A 233 -6.41 -10.38 -13.43
CA ARG A 233 -6.55 -11.72 -12.84
C ARG A 233 -5.43 -12.04 -11.85
N ALA A 234 -4.18 -11.68 -12.15
CA ALA A 234 -3.05 -11.90 -11.25
C ALA A 234 -3.21 -11.10 -9.94
N LEU A 235 -3.59 -9.82 -10.05
CA LEU A 235 -3.90 -8.97 -8.90
C LEU A 235 -5.01 -9.58 -8.02
N ARG A 236 -6.12 -10.02 -8.64
CA ARG A 236 -7.21 -10.66 -7.90
C ARG A 236 -6.77 -11.96 -7.21
N ALA A 237 -5.90 -12.75 -7.84
CA ALA A 237 -5.41 -14.00 -7.26
C ALA A 237 -4.46 -13.75 -6.07
N HIS A 238 -3.73 -12.64 -6.09
CA HIS A 238 -2.79 -12.25 -5.06
C HIS A 238 -3.48 -11.61 -3.86
N TYR A 239 -4.28 -10.56 -4.08
CA TYR A 239 -4.82 -9.73 -3.00
C TYR A 239 -6.14 -10.23 -2.43
N LEU A 240 -6.89 -11.07 -3.13
CA LEU A 240 -8.16 -11.58 -2.63
C LEU A 240 -7.99 -12.97 -2.03
N THR A 241 -8.60 -13.20 -0.87
CA THR A 241 -8.72 -14.57 -0.37
C THR A 241 -9.46 -15.45 -1.39
N PRO A 242 -9.06 -16.72 -1.61
CA PRO A 242 -9.70 -17.59 -2.60
C PRO A 242 -11.21 -17.75 -2.39
N ALA A 243 -11.64 -17.76 -1.13
CA ALA A 243 -13.05 -17.82 -0.76
C ALA A 243 -13.81 -16.53 -1.13
N PHE A 244 -13.17 -15.36 -1.03
CA PHE A 244 -13.78 -14.12 -1.47
C PHE A 244 -13.78 -13.99 -3.00
N ALA A 245 -12.68 -14.32 -3.68
CA ALA A 245 -12.60 -14.31 -5.15
C ALA A 245 -13.77 -15.11 -5.78
N LYS A 246 -14.04 -16.32 -5.28
CA LYS A 246 -15.15 -17.15 -5.76
C LYS A 246 -16.53 -16.51 -5.53
N ARG A 247 -16.74 -15.87 -4.38
CA ARG A 247 -17.99 -15.15 -4.08
C ARG A 247 -18.13 -13.92 -4.97
N LEU A 248 -17.02 -13.23 -5.24
CA LEU A 248 -16.98 -12.05 -6.09
C LEU A 248 -17.36 -12.41 -7.52
N GLU A 249 -16.77 -13.46 -8.10
CA GLU A 249 -17.13 -13.95 -9.45
C GLU A 249 -18.61 -14.31 -9.58
N ALA A 250 -19.17 -14.99 -8.56
CA ALA A 250 -20.59 -15.35 -8.56
C ALA A 250 -21.49 -14.09 -8.51
N TRP A 251 -21.07 -13.08 -7.75
CA TRP A 251 -21.76 -11.79 -7.71
C TRP A 251 -21.64 -11.03 -9.04
N GLU A 252 -20.45 -10.99 -9.65
CA GLU A 252 -20.22 -10.32 -10.94
C GLU A 252 -21.10 -10.90 -12.05
N LYS A 253 -21.19 -12.23 -12.13
CA LYS A 253 -22.08 -12.93 -13.08
C LYS A 253 -23.55 -12.53 -12.92
N LYS A 254 -23.98 -12.26 -11.69
CA LYS A 254 -25.37 -11.88 -11.38
C LYS A 254 -25.64 -10.39 -11.68
N ASN A 255 -24.66 -9.53 -11.45
CA ASN A 255 -24.87 -8.08 -11.49
C ASN A 255 -24.34 -7.41 -12.76
N ASN A 256 -23.53 -8.12 -13.56
CA ASN A 256 -22.92 -7.63 -14.79
C ASN A 256 -22.13 -6.32 -14.60
N VAL A 257 -21.39 -6.22 -13.50
CA VAL A 257 -20.50 -5.10 -13.16
C VAL A 257 -19.21 -5.65 -12.56
N ASP A 258 -18.14 -4.85 -12.54
CA ASP A 258 -16.91 -5.22 -11.88
C ASP A 258 -17.11 -5.25 -10.36
N GLY A 259 -16.78 -6.38 -9.72
CA GLY A 259 -16.99 -6.61 -8.29
C GLY A 259 -15.97 -5.89 -7.41
N VAL A 260 -14.76 -5.61 -7.91
CA VAL A 260 -13.72 -4.88 -7.16
C VAL A 260 -14.07 -3.40 -7.12
N LEU A 261 -14.47 -2.83 -8.27
CA LEU A 261 -14.85 -1.42 -8.41
C LEU A 261 -16.30 -1.15 -8.00
N ARG A 262 -17.15 -2.19 -7.94
CA ARG A 262 -18.61 -2.10 -7.80
C ARG A 262 -19.25 -1.16 -8.83
N ALA A 263 -18.69 -1.13 -10.03
CA ALA A 263 -19.06 -0.22 -11.12
C ALA A 263 -18.82 -0.87 -12.50
N GLN A 264 -19.39 -0.28 -13.55
CA GLN A 264 -19.16 -0.72 -14.94
C GLN A 264 -17.96 -0.01 -15.59
N ASN A 265 -17.70 1.22 -15.16
CA ASN A 265 -16.61 2.05 -15.64
C ASN A 265 -15.41 2.00 -14.67
N VAL A 266 -14.29 2.53 -15.14
CA VAL A 266 -13.06 2.68 -14.36
C VAL A 266 -13.07 4.07 -13.69
N PRO A 267 -12.66 4.19 -12.41
CA PRO A 267 -12.57 5.50 -11.76
C PRO A 267 -11.41 6.33 -12.34
N VAL A 268 -11.59 7.66 -12.30
CA VAL A 268 -10.54 8.62 -12.64
C VAL A 268 -9.65 8.93 -11.45
N ASP A 269 -10.23 9.00 -10.23
CA ASP A 269 -9.50 9.17 -8.97
C ASP A 269 -9.86 8.05 -8.00
N TRP A 270 -8.91 7.72 -7.15
CA TRP A 270 -9.16 6.86 -6.01
C TRP A 270 -8.44 7.37 -4.77
N THR A 271 -8.99 7.05 -3.60
CA THR A 271 -8.37 7.34 -2.31
C THR A 271 -8.64 6.18 -1.37
N VAL A 272 -7.59 5.68 -0.75
CA VAL A 272 -7.60 4.64 0.26
C VAL A 272 -7.28 5.29 1.60
N SER A 273 -8.07 5.01 2.63
CA SER A 273 -7.90 5.60 3.96
C SER A 273 -8.14 4.57 5.05
N GLU A 274 -7.53 4.76 6.22
CA GLU A 274 -7.79 3.92 7.38
C GLU A 274 -9.30 3.88 7.70
N GLY A 275 -9.81 2.67 7.92
CA GLY A 275 -11.19 2.47 8.36
C GLY A 275 -11.37 2.71 9.86
N GLY A 276 -12.62 2.63 10.32
CA GLY A 276 -12.98 2.85 11.73
C GLY A 276 -12.50 1.75 12.68
N ASN A 277 -12.04 0.61 12.17
CA ASN A 277 -11.39 -0.45 12.91
C ASN A 277 -10.19 -0.97 12.09
N GLY A 278 -9.13 -1.47 12.73
CA GLY A 278 -7.86 -1.84 12.06
C GLY A 278 -7.94 -3.05 11.11
N LEU A 279 -9.12 -3.57 10.82
CA LEU A 279 -9.37 -4.66 9.85
C LEU A 279 -10.21 -4.18 8.66
N GLU A 280 -10.49 -2.88 8.60
CA GLU A 280 -11.23 -2.26 7.52
C GLU A 280 -10.45 -1.08 6.96
N VAL A 281 -10.52 -0.95 5.65
CA VAL A 281 -9.98 0.17 4.89
C VAL A 281 -11.11 0.76 4.06
N VAL A 282 -11.18 2.08 3.97
CA VAL A 282 -12.17 2.78 3.15
C VAL A 282 -11.52 3.13 1.81
N VAL A 283 -12.20 2.77 0.72
CA VAL A 283 -11.80 3.13 -0.63
C VAL A 283 -12.86 4.02 -1.24
N THR A 284 -12.51 5.26 -1.54
CA THR A 284 -13.34 6.19 -2.28
C THR A 284 -12.91 6.18 -3.74
N LEU A 285 -13.82 5.80 -4.63
CA LEU A 285 -13.63 5.82 -6.08
C LEU A 285 -14.43 6.98 -6.67
N THR A 286 -13.79 7.78 -7.52
CA THR A 286 -14.44 8.89 -8.23
C THR A 286 -14.49 8.57 -9.72
N PHE A 287 -15.66 8.73 -10.32
CA PHE A 287 -15.94 8.45 -11.71
C PHE A 287 -16.43 9.70 -12.44
N GLY A 288 -16.19 9.77 -13.75
CA GLY A 288 -16.57 10.92 -14.57
C GLY A 288 -15.64 12.11 -14.39
N GLY A 289 -16.11 13.30 -14.74
CA GLY A 289 -15.29 14.52 -14.80
C GLY A 289 -15.35 15.18 -16.18
N GLY A 290 -14.94 16.45 -16.25
CA GLY A 290 -15.12 17.29 -17.44
C GLY A 290 -16.59 17.64 -17.67
N GLU A 291 -17.16 17.18 -18.77
CA GLU A 291 -18.56 17.42 -19.14
C GLU A 291 -19.54 16.41 -18.52
N SER A 292 -19.03 15.30 -17.94
CA SER A 292 -19.84 14.28 -17.27
C SER A 292 -19.94 14.52 -15.77
N PRO A 293 -21.09 14.21 -15.13
CA PRO A 293 -21.24 14.38 -13.69
C PRO A 293 -20.23 13.52 -12.92
N THR A 294 -19.61 14.11 -11.92
CA THR A 294 -18.73 13.40 -10.99
C THR A 294 -19.55 12.55 -10.04
N VAL A 295 -19.31 11.24 -10.04
CA VAL A 295 -19.95 10.28 -9.12
C VAL A 295 -18.89 9.72 -8.19
N ARG A 296 -19.20 9.61 -6.89
CA ARG A 296 -18.32 8.98 -5.91
C ARG A 296 -18.95 7.72 -5.32
N THR A 297 -18.17 6.66 -5.26
CA THR A 297 -18.53 5.41 -4.60
C THR A 297 -17.58 5.15 -3.44
N ASN A 298 -18.13 5.00 -2.25
CA ASN A 298 -17.37 4.63 -1.06
C ASN A 298 -17.51 3.13 -0.81
N LEU A 299 -16.38 2.45 -0.70
CA LEU A 299 -16.26 1.04 -0.42
C LEU A 299 -15.65 0.84 0.96
N VAL A 300 -16.13 -0.16 1.69
CA VAL A 300 -15.42 -0.72 2.83
C VAL A 300 -14.82 -2.04 2.41
N VAL A 301 -13.51 -2.13 2.54
CA VAL A 301 -12.69 -3.31 2.25
C VAL A 301 -12.34 -3.97 3.57
N GLY A 302 -12.81 -5.20 3.76
CA GLY A 302 -12.48 -6.02 4.93
C GLY A 302 -11.23 -6.85 4.66
N LEU A 303 -10.34 -6.93 5.65
CA LEU A 303 -9.04 -7.59 5.53
C LEU A 303 -8.92 -8.79 6.46
N GLU A 304 -8.13 -9.78 6.05
CA GLU A 304 -7.73 -10.88 6.91
C GLU A 304 -6.74 -10.39 7.98
N PRO A 305 -6.91 -10.72 9.27
CA PRO A 305 -6.07 -10.18 10.35
C PRO A 305 -4.58 -10.50 10.27
N VAL A 306 -4.20 -11.55 9.54
CA VAL A 306 -2.83 -12.09 9.55
C VAL A 306 -2.01 -11.56 8.38
N PHE A 307 -2.58 -11.57 7.18
CA PHE A 307 -1.85 -11.27 5.94
C PHE A 307 -2.39 -10.04 5.19
N GLY A 308 -3.50 -9.46 5.66
CA GLY A 308 -4.11 -8.29 5.04
C GLY A 308 -4.91 -8.59 3.77
N ASP A 309 -5.03 -9.85 3.35
CA ASP A 309 -5.80 -10.25 2.19
C ASP A 309 -7.25 -9.76 2.25
N VAL A 310 -7.79 -9.34 1.12
CA VAL A 310 -9.16 -8.84 1.02
C VAL A 310 -10.15 -10.01 1.19
N THR A 311 -11.00 -9.88 2.19
CA THR A 311 -12.05 -10.85 2.55
C THR A 311 -13.45 -10.38 2.15
N GLY A 312 -13.61 -9.09 1.85
CA GLY A 312 -14.88 -8.51 1.46
C GLY A 312 -14.75 -7.09 0.93
N ILE A 313 -15.60 -6.73 -0.02
CA ILE A 313 -15.76 -5.36 -0.53
C ILE A 313 -17.25 -5.06 -0.50
N ARG A 314 -17.67 -3.95 0.12
CA ARG A 314 -19.07 -3.54 0.16
C ARG A 314 -19.19 -2.04 -0.04
N THR A 315 -20.25 -1.58 -0.69
CA THR A 315 -20.56 -0.15 -0.73
C THR A 315 -21.05 0.30 0.65
N THR A 316 -20.63 1.48 1.10
CA THR A 316 -21.36 2.14 2.19
C THR A 316 -22.63 2.70 1.59
N SER A 317 -23.80 2.29 2.09
CA SER A 317 -25.03 3.01 1.78
C SER A 317 -24.81 4.49 2.13
N ALA A 318 -25.02 5.39 1.17
CA ALA A 318 -25.17 6.81 1.48
C ALA A 318 -26.29 6.90 2.54
N ARG A 319 -25.98 7.51 3.69
CA ARG A 319 -27.03 7.97 4.60
C ARG A 319 -27.74 9.15 3.98
#